data_AF-A0A0L6I2J1-F1
#
_entry.id   AF-A0A0L6I2J1-F1
#
_cell.length_a   1.000
_cell.length_b   1.000
_cell.length_c   1.000
_cell.angle_alpha   90.00
_cell.angle_beta   90.00
_cell.angle_gamma   90.00
#
_symmetry.space_group_name_H-M   'P 1'
#
loop_
_entity.id
_entity.type
_entity.pdbx_description
1 polymer ?
#
loop_
_entity_poly.entity_id
_entity_poly.type
_entity_poly.pdbx_seq_one_letter_code
_entity_poly.pdbx_strand_id
1 'polypeptide(L)'
;MPTAEDVRELRALQAKAYGRHGRLTDAEAQRLRELDGAAAAPSPAASAPDPVLVADLRLPLADHAADSRTTSGIASEDAARPASARGVLSRFGLLVGIVVVCVSLGVLLGWAMFGDGRAATVQLSAEQQEWQSQLVASGTFDQGSVRAVTTERDVIVWYATKDEGSIVCMVLGDGASTVPSCTSREQALAGGLRSSIVVADGEDDLEYEVGAQLYLTRDGDPAVVSYGYIASSQTSNMFASREQAAVAASLAEAGFDGRSVAVVGYDDGVPLWVGLDKETQRRCLVYDGSQPELEMVCQDPWFTTGDDESLVLERVGDDGTMTRYEYTSAYAQEYLTITREGAGR
;
A
#
# COMPACT_ATOMS: atom_id res chain seq x y z
N MET A 1 5.12 35.21 -23.25
CA MET A 1 4.04 34.57 -22.47
C MET A 1 3.09 33.89 -23.44
N PRO A 2 2.71 32.63 -23.21
CA PRO A 2 1.75 31.93 -24.06
C PRO A 2 0.39 32.64 -24.01
N THR A 3 -0.24 32.79 -25.16
CA THR A 3 -1.58 33.38 -25.26
C THR A 3 -2.65 32.39 -24.78
N ALA A 4 -3.87 32.89 -24.52
CA ALA A 4 -5.00 32.02 -24.19
C ALA A 4 -5.35 31.03 -25.33
N GLU A 5 -4.94 31.35 -26.56
CA GLU A 5 -5.05 30.47 -27.72
C GLU A 5 -4.01 29.34 -27.66
N ASP A 6 -2.75 29.68 -27.39
CA ASP A 6 -1.65 28.71 -27.23
C ASP A 6 -1.96 27.68 -26.13
N VAL A 7 -2.54 28.11 -25.00
CA VAL A 7 -2.93 27.22 -23.90
C VAL A 7 -4.06 26.26 -24.30
N ARG A 8 -5.00 26.70 -25.15
CA ARG A 8 -6.07 25.83 -25.66
C ARG A 8 -5.56 24.83 -26.69
N GLU A 9 -4.69 25.29 -27.59
CA GLU A 9 -4.02 24.45 -28.58
C GLU A 9 -3.18 23.36 -27.88
N LEU A 10 -2.43 23.74 -26.85
CA LEU A 10 -1.63 22.81 -26.04
C LEU A 10 -2.47 21.70 -25.43
N ARG A 11 -3.59 22.04 -24.76
CA ARG A 11 -4.49 21.03 -24.17
C ARG A 11 -5.10 20.10 -25.23
N ALA A 12 -5.44 20.62 -26.40
CA ALA A 12 -5.99 19.82 -27.50
C ALA A 12 -4.94 18.82 -28.04
N LEU A 13 -3.69 19.26 -28.21
CA LEU A 13 -2.59 18.41 -28.65
C LEU A 13 -2.21 17.37 -27.58
N GLN A 14 -2.17 17.74 -26.29
CA GLN A 14 -1.94 16.79 -25.19
C GLN A 14 -3.05 15.75 -25.10
N ALA A 15 -4.33 16.17 -25.21
CA ALA A 15 -5.45 15.23 -25.22
C ALA A 15 -5.41 14.26 -26.42
N LYS A 16 -4.90 14.72 -27.57
CA LYS A 16 -4.73 13.89 -28.76
C LYS A 16 -3.51 12.96 -28.65
N ALA A 17 -2.42 13.42 -28.04
CA ALA A 17 -1.19 12.65 -27.81
C ALA A 17 -1.42 11.49 -26.83
N TYR A 18 -2.07 11.78 -25.70
CA TYR A 18 -2.27 10.84 -24.59
C TYR A 18 -3.66 10.19 -24.57
N GLY A 19 -4.51 10.49 -25.55
CA GLY A 19 -5.83 9.91 -25.70
C GLY A 19 -5.80 8.46 -26.21
N ARG A 20 -6.94 7.78 -26.13
CA ARG A 20 -7.13 6.35 -26.50
C ARG A 20 -6.64 5.97 -27.91
N HIS A 21 -6.49 6.93 -28.81
CA HIS A 21 -6.03 6.73 -30.19
C HIS A 21 -4.70 7.42 -30.50
N GLY A 22 -3.89 7.73 -29.47
CA GLY A 22 -2.62 8.47 -29.46
C GLY A 22 -1.81 8.45 -30.76
N ARG A 23 -2.20 9.31 -31.71
CA ARG A 23 -1.54 9.47 -33.00
C ARG A 23 -1.50 10.96 -33.31
N LEU A 24 -0.34 11.55 -33.08
CA LEU A 24 0.02 12.85 -33.61
C LEU A 24 0.70 12.65 -34.96
N THR A 25 0.48 13.57 -35.89
CA THR A 25 1.35 13.72 -37.05
C THR A 25 2.68 14.36 -36.63
N ASP A 26 3.74 14.21 -37.43
CA ASP A 26 5.05 14.80 -37.13
C ASP A 26 4.99 16.31 -36.92
N ALA A 27 4.14 17.00 -37.70
CA ALA A 27 3.90 18.43 -37.57
C ALA A 27 3.22 18.79 -36.22
N GLU A 28 2.26 17.97 -35.78
CA GLU A 28 1.59 18.18 -34.49
C GLU A 28 2.51 17.86 -33.30
N ALA A 29 3.37 16.84 -33.42
CA ALA A 29 4.37 16.51 -32.41
C ALA A 29 5.45 17.58 -32.28
N GLN A 30 5.84 18.23 -33.40
CA GLN A 30 6.71 19.39 -33.37
C GLN A 30 6.03 20.60 -32.70
N ARG A 31 4.78 20.87 -33.07
CA ARG A 31 3.99 21.98 -32.49
C ARG A 31 3.77 21.81 -30.98
N LEU A 32 3.53 20.59 -30.50
CA LEU A 32 3.40 20.29 -29.08
C LEU A 32 4.68 20.65 -28.31
N ARG A 33 5.85 20.25 -28.82
CA ARG A 33 7.16 20.57 -28.20
C ARG A 33 7.43 22.07 -28.10
N GLU A 34 7.05 22.84 -29.13
CA GLU A 34 7.18 24.30 -29.12
C GLU A 34 6.31 24.95 -28.04
N LEU A 35 5.06 24.48 -27.89
CA LEU A 35 4.11 25.00 -26.90
C LEU A 35 4.51 24.62 -25.46
N ASP A 36 4.99 23.40 -25.23
CA ASP A 36 5.50 22.96 -23.91
C ASP A 36 6.76 23.75 -23.52
N GLY A 37 7.68 23.99 -24.47
CA GLY A 37 8.86 24.83 -24.24
C GLY A 37 8.51 26.30 -23.92
N ALA A 38 7.48 26.85 -24.57
CA ALA A 38 7.00 28.20 -24.31
C ALA A 38 6.27 28.34 -22.97
N ALA A 39 5.66 27.26 -22.46
CA ALA A 39 5.00 27.21 -21.15
C ALA A 39 5.99 27.02 -19.99
N ALA A 40 7.11 26.32 -20.23
CA ALA A 40 8.15 26.05 -19.23
C ALA A 40 9.12 27.22 -18.99
N ALA A 41 9.09 28.27 -19.82
CA ALA A 41 9.93 29.44 -19.62
C ALA A 41 9.53 30.20 -18.33
N PRO A 42 10.45 30.42 -17.38
CA PRO A 42 10.13 31.03 -16.09
C PRO A 42 9.63 32.47 -16.28
N SER A 43 8.40 32.73 -15.86
CA SER A 43 7.85 34.07 -15.76
C SER A 43 8.56 34.81 -14.60
N PRO A 44 9.05 36.05 -14.79
CA PRO A 44 9.59 36.83 -13.70
C PRO A 44 8.51 37.09 -12.64
N ALA A 45 8.90 36.88 -11.39
CA ALA A 45 8.05 36.77 -10.20
C ALA A 45 7.02 37.91 -10.06
N ALA A 46 5.75 37.53 -9.94
CA ALA A 46 4.70 38.37 -9.37
C ALA A 46 4.41 37.85 -7.96
N SER A 47 4.60 38.72 -6.98
CA SER A 47 4.46 38.48 -5.54
C SER A 47 3.12 37.85 -5.16
N ALA A 48 3.18 36.79 -4.34
CA ALA A 48 2.03 36.22 -3.67
C ALA A 48 1.49 37.20 -2.60
N PRO A 49 0.17 37.43 -2.50
CA PRO A 49 -0.42 38.11 -1.35
C PRO A 49 -0.64 37.17 -0.16
N ASP A 50 -0.49 37.72 1.04
CA ASP A 50 -0.67 37.07 2.34
C ASP A 50 -2.05 36.39 2.54
N PRO A 51 -2.11 35.28 3.29
CA PRO A 51 -3.37 34.63 3.64
C PRO A 51 -4.16 35.43 4.70
N VAL A 52 -5.37 35.84 4.34
CA VAL A 52 -6.34 36.49 5.22
C VAL A 52 -7.01 35.45 6.12
N LEU A 53 -6.86 35.62 7.43
CA LEU A 53 -7.66 34.97 8.49
C LEU A 53 -9.14 35.34 8.35
N VAL A 54 -10.03 34.34 8.29
CA VAL A 54 -11.47 34.56 8.48
C VAL A 54 -11.93 33.73 9.68
N ALA A 55 -12.18 34.43 10.78
CA ALA A 55 -12.94 33.96 11.92
C ALA A 55 -14.44 34.24 11.69
N ASP A 56 -15.25 33.54 12.49
CA ASP A 56 -16.69 33.71 12.71
C ASP A 56 -17.67 33.21 11.63
N LEU A 57 -18.31 32.08 11.94
CA LEU A 57 -19.76 31.95 11.86
C LEU A 57 -20.27 31.10 13.02
N ARG A 58 -21.01 31.76 13.93
CA ARG A 58 -21.68 31.20 15.10
C ARG A 58 -23.20 31.20 14.86
N LEU A 59 -23.86 30.17 15.42
CA LEU A 59 -25.27 30.04 15.88
C LEU A 59 -26.34 29.60 14.85
N PRO A 60 -27.49 28.99 15.28
CA PRO A 60 -27.91 28.65 16.65
C PRO A 60 -28.34 27.19 16.91
N LEU A 61 -28.30 26.86 18.20
CA LEU A 61 -28.89 25.73 18.90
C LEU A 61 -30.43 25.84 18.91
N ALA A 62 -31.15 24.74 18.64
CA ALA A 62 -32.59 24.63 18.87
C ALA A 62 -32.89 23.46 19.82
N ASP A 63 -33.28 23.85 21.03
CA ASP A 63 -33.94 23.04 22.06
C ASP A 63 -35.27 22.47 21.52
N HIS A 64 -35.48 21.16 21.63
CA HIS A 64 -36.81 20.57 21.73
C HIS A 64 -36.81 19.39 22.71
N ALA A 65 -37.05 19.72 23.97
CA ALA A 65 -37.65 18.82 24.94
C ALA A 65 -39.17 18.83 24.77
N ALA A 66 -39.79 17.66 24.59
CA ALA A 66 -41.21 17.46 24.84
C ALA A 66 -41.48 16.02 25.29
N ASP A 67 -41.76 15.92 26.58
CA ASP A 67 -42.37 14.81 27.31
C ASP A 67 -43.79 14.54 26.78
N SER A 68 -44.16 13.27 26.59
CA SER A 68 -45.55 12.80 26.62
C SER A 68 -45.62 11.29 26.84
N ARG A 69 -45.94 10.94 28.09
CA ARG A 69 -46.60 9.71 28.55
C ARG A 69 -47.71 9.25 27.57
N THR A 70 -47.94 7.93 27.46
CA THR A 70 -49.17 7.26 27.95
C THR A 70 -49.17 5.76 27.65
N THR A 71 -49.36 5.01 28.73
CA THR A 71 -49.72 3.60 28.89
C THR A 71 -50.94 3.18 28.06
N SER A 72 -50.89 2.01 27.43
CA SER A 72 -52.10 1.18 27.25
C SER A 72 -51.70 -0.29 27.14
N GLY A 73 -51.90 -1.00 28.25
CA GLY A 73 -52.09 -2.44 28.22
C GLY A 73 -53.45 -2.77 27.64
N ILE A 74 -53.52 -3.86 26.88
CA ILE A 74 -54.76 -4.61 26.70
C ILE A 74 -54.40 -6.06 26.99
N ALA A 75 -54.70 -6.48 28.22
CA ALA A 75 -55.03 -7.85 28.54
C ALA A 75 -56.47 -8.10 28.06
N SER A 76 -56.69 -9.22 27.41
CA SER A 76 -58.01 -9.86 27.31
C SER A 76 -57.79 -11.37 27.36
N GLU A 77 -57.86 -11.88 28.58
CA GLU A 77 -58.42 -13.21 28.82
C GLU A 77 -59.92 -13.11 28.53
N ASP A 78 -60.46 -14.03 27.72
CA ASP A 78 -61.59 -14.80 28.21
C ASP A 78 -61.79 -16.12 27.46
N ALA A 79 -62.33 -17.05 28.23
CA ALA A 79 -62.36 -18.49 28.08
C ALA A 79 -63.25 -19.05 26.96
N ALA A 80 -62.84 -20.20 26.41
CA ALA A 80 -63.75 -21.30 26.09
C ALA A 80 -62.98 -22.63 26.00
N ARG A 81 -63.13 -23.47 27.03
CA ARG A 81 -62.99 -24.94 26.88
C ARG A 81 -64.21 -25.46 26.11
N PRO A 82 -64.02 -26.45 25.23
CA PRO A 82 -64.76 -27.69 25.45
C PRO A 82 -63.89 -28.94 25.31
N ALA A 83 -64.47 -30.04 25.76
CA ALA A 83 -63.86 -31.31 26.06
C ALA A 83 -63.41 -32.14 24.84
N SER A 84 -62.42 -33.00 25.11
CA SER A 84 -62.21 -34.34 24.56
C SER A 84 -62.44 -34.59 23.07
N ALA A 85 -61.34 -34.71 22.32
CA ALA A 85 -61.26 -35.64 21.19
C ALA A 85 -59.86 -36.27 21.16
N ARG A 86 -59.75 -37.48 21.73
CA ARG A 86 -58.61 -38.38 21.49
C ARG A 86 -58.61 -38.71 20.00
N GLY A 87 -57.60 -38.25 19.26
CA GLY A 87 -57.41 -38.72 17.88
C GLY A 87 -56.80 -37.75 16.87
N VAL A 88 -55.87 -36.85 17.24
CA VAL A 88 -55.13 -36.04 16.24
C VAL A 88 -53.66 -35.82 16.66
N LEU A 89 -52.99 -36.89 17.10
CA LEU A 89 -51.57 -36.83 17.51
C LEU A 89 -50.58 -37.29 16.43
N SER A 90 -51.03 -37.76 15.27
CA SER A 90 -50.12 -38.19 14.18
C SER A 90 -49.87 -37.14 13.09
N ARG A 91 -50.59 -36.01 13.07
CA ARG A 91 -50.46 -34.99 12.02
C ARG A 91 -49.69 -33.73 12.44
N PHE A 92 -49.55 -33.48 13.74
CA PHE A 92 -48.74 -32.38 14.26
C PHE A 92 -47.23 -32.64 14.13
N GLY A 93 -46.78 -33.90 14.23
CA GLY A 93 -45.39 -34.26 14.00
C GLY A 93 -44.92 -33.99 12.56
N LEU A 94 -45.83 -34.11 11.58
CA LEU A 94 -45.51 -33.85 10.17
C LEU A 94 -45.33 -32.35 9.89
N LEU A 95 -46.17 -31.50 10.49
CA LEU A 95 -46.06 -30.04 10.35
C LEU A 95 -44.81 -29.49 11.04
N VAL A 96 -44.46 -29.99 12.23
CA VAL A 96 -43.21 -29.64 12.90
C VAL A 96 -42.00 -30.11 12.09
N GLY A 97 -42.05 -31.31 11.50
CA GLY A 97 -41.01 -31.82 10.61
C GLY A 97 -40.79 -30.92 9.39
N ILE A 98 -41.86 -30.49 8.71
CA ILE A 98 -41.78 -29.59 7.56
C ILE A 98 -41.16 -28.24 7.93
N VAL A 99 -41.54 -27.65 9.07
CA VAL A 99 -40.98 -26.37 9.53
C VAL A 99 -39.48 -26.50 9.82
N VAL A 100 -39.05 -27.57 10.50
CA VAL A 100 -37.63 -27.81 10.78
C VAL A 100 -36.84 -28.01 9.49
N VAL A 101 -37.40 -28.71 8.51
CA VAL A 101 -36.78 -28.89 7.17
C VAL A 101 -36.69 -27.55 6.44
N CYS A 102 -37.75 -26.75 6.41
CA CYS A 102 -37.73 -25.43 5.77
C CYS A 102 -36.76 -24.45 6.45
N VAL A 103 -36.67 -24.46 7.79
CA VAL A 103 -35.73 -23.61 8.54
C VAL A 103 -34.29 -24.05 8.30
N SER A 104 -34.01 -25.36 8.33
CA SER A 104 -32.67 -25.87 8.06
C SER A 104 -32.24 -25.62 6.61
N LEU A 105 -33.14 -25.79 5.63
CA LEU A 105 -32.88 -25.40 4.23
C LEU A 105 -32.68 -23.89 4.10
N GLY A 106 -33.46 -23.06 4.80
CA GLY A 106 -33.31 -21.61 4.81
C GLY A 106 -31.98 -21.16 5.42
N VAL A 107 -31.54 -21.81 6.50
CA VAL A 107 -30.22 -21.56 7.12
C VAL A 107 -29.09 -22.02 6.21
N LEU A 108 -29.20 -23.21 5.59
CA LEU A 108 -28.18 -23.72 4.66
C LEU A 108 -28.07 -22.88 3.38
N LEU A 109 -29.20 -22.49 2.79
CA LEU A 109 -29.23 -21.62 1.61
C LEU A 109 -28.80 -20.19 1.94
N GLY A 110 -29.19 -19.68 3.12
CA GLY A 110 -28.74 -18.37 3.61
C GLY A 110 -27.23 -18.36 3.88
N TRP A 111 -26.69 -19.43 4.47
CA TRP A 111 -25.26 -19.57 4.68
C TRP A 111 -24.49 -19.73 3.36
N ALA A 112 -25.01 -20.50 2.41
CA ALA A 112 -24.38 -20.66 1.09
C ALA A 112 -24.42 -19.39 0.22
N MET A 113 -25.45 -18.54 0.33
CA MET A 113 -25.56 -17.31 -0.46
C MET A 113 -24.93 -16.08 0.19
N PHE A 114 -24.72 -16.07 1.52
CA PHE A 114 -24.19 -14.91 2.24
C PHE A 114 -22.95 -15.22 3.11
N GLY A 115 -22.46 -16.45 3.14
CA GLY A 115 -21.37 -16.89 4.03
C GLY A 115 -19.98 -16.42 3.62
N ASP A 116 -19.67 -16.39 2.33
CA ASP A 116 -18.26 -16.34 1.87
C ASP A 116 -17.96 -15.14 0.98
N GLY A 117 -18.13 -13.93 1.52
CA GLY A 117 -17.57 -12.70 0.95
C GLY A 117 -16.55 -12.00 1.84
N ARG A 118 -16.44 -12.40 3.12
CA ARG A 118 -15.51 -11.76 4.06
C ARG A 118 -14.10 -12.29 3.81
N ALA A 119 -13.18 -11.37 3.50
CA ALA A 119 -11.75 -11.65 3.40
C ALA A 119 -11.27 -12.51 4.58
N ALA A 120 -10.40 -13.47 4.30
CA ALA A 120 -9.87 -14.45 5.24
C ALA A 120 -9.48 -13.78 6.57
N THR A 121 -10.06 -14.26 7.67
CA THR A 121 -9.75 -13.75 9.01
C THR A 121 -8.33 -14.16 9.38
N VAL A 122 -7.47 -13.18 9.63
CA VAL A 122 -6.14 -13.40 10.20
C VAL A 122 -6.29 -14.17 11.52
N GLN A 123 -5.58 -15.28 11.67
CA GLN A 123 -5.54 -15.99 12.95
C GLN A 123 -4.62 -15.24 13.90
N LEU A 124 -5.20 -14.62 14.92
CA LEU A 124 -4.47 -13.88 15.94
C LEU A 124 -4.04 -14.80 17.09
N SER A 125 -2.80 -14.63 17.55
CA SER A 125 -2.33 -15.24 18.80
C SER A 125 -3.13 -14.72 20.00
N ALA A 126 -3.02 -15.39 21.16
CA ALA A 126 -3.70 -14.93 22.37
C ALA A 126 -3.28 -13.51 22.80
N GLU A 127 -2.00 -13.18 22.61
CA GLU A 127 -1.45 -11.85 22.90
C GLU A 127 -2.00 -10.81 21.93
N GLN A 128 -2.05 -11.13 20.64
CA GLN A 128 -2.59 -10.26 19.61
C GLN A 128 -4.10 -10.01 19.76
N GLN A 129 -4.84 -11.00 20.25
CA GLN A 129 -6.25 -10.85 20.60
C GLN A 129 -6.44 -9.86 21.75
N GLU A 130 -5.52 -9.84 22.71
CA GLU A 130 -5.52 -8.86 23.79
C GLU A 130 -5.21 -7.44 23.28
N TRP A 131 -4.31 -7.28 22.31
CA TRP A 131 -4.09 -5.99 21.66
C TRP A 131 -5.36 -5.49 20.94
N GLN A 132 -6.06 -6.39 20.24
CA GLN A 132 -7.34 -6.05 19.62
C GLN A 132 -8.40 -5.69 20.68
N SER A 133 -8.44 -6.39 21.81
CA SER A 133 -9.37 -6.11 22.90
C SER A 133 -9.14 -4.69 23.46
N GLN A 134 -7.88 -4.28 23.63
CA GLN A 134 -7.49 -2.94 24.06
C GLN A 134 -7.88 -1.86 23.03
N LEU A 135 -7.66 -2.11 21.74
CA LEU A 135 -8.11 -1.20 20.67
C LEU A 135 -9.62 -0.98 20.70
N VAL A 136 -10.40 -2.04 20.88
CA VAL A 136 -11.86 -1.95 21.00
C VAL A 136 -12.27 -1.24 22.30
N ALA A 137 -11.63 -1.58 23.42
CA ALA A 137 -11.91 -0.98 24.72
C ALA A 137 -11.57 0.51 24.79
N SER A 138 -10.67 1.00 23.92
CA SER A 138 -10.34 2.42 23.82
C SER A 138 -11.55 3.31 23.47
N GLY A 139 -12.60 2.74 22.90
CA GLY A 139 -13.79 3.48 22.44
C GLY A 139 -13.51 4.46 21.29
N THR A 140 -12.32 4.40 20.69
CA THR A 140 -11.88 5.33 19.64
C THR A 140 -12.46 5.00 18.26
N PHE A 141 -12.94 3.77 18.08
CA PHE A 141 -13.47 3.23 16.82
C PHE A 141 -14.91 2.77 16.98
N ASP A 142 -15.65 2.71 15.87
CA ASP A 142 -17.02 2.23 15.84
C ASP A 142 -17.08 0.78 16.35
N GLN A 143 -18.10 0.47 17.14
CA GLN A 143 -18.26 -0.85 17.74
C GLN A 143 -18.34 -1.93 16.65
N GLY A 144 -17.47 -2.94 16.76
CA GLY A 144 -17.40 -4.06 15.81
C GLY A 144 -16.73 -3.75 14.47
N SER A 145 -16.17 -2.55 14.28
CA SER A 145 -15.44 -2.20 13.05
C SER A 145 -13.99 -2.72 13.03
N VAL A 146 -13.36 -2.83 14.20
CA VAL A 146 -11.95 -3.24 14.35
C VAL A 146 -11.79 -4.71 13.96
N ARG A 147 -10.96 -4.96 12.94
CA ARG A 147 -10.62 -6.31 12.47
C ARG A 147 -9.19 -6.39 11.94
N ALA A 148 -8.48 -7.45 12.28
CA ALA A 148 -7.19 -7.72 11.67
C ALA A 148 -7.36 -8.12 10.19
N VAL A 149 -6.52 -7.56 9.32
CA VAL A 149 -6.56 -7.79 7.87
C VAL A 149 -5.35 -8.58 7.38
N THR A 150 -4.16 -8.26 7.88
CA THR A 150 -2.93 -9.02 7.60
C THR A 150 -1.90 -8.85 8.72
N THR A 151 -0.84 -9.64 8.68
CA THR A 151 0.34 -9.56 9.55
C THR A 151 1.61 -9.48 8.70
N GLU A 152 2.54 -8.61 9.07
CA GLU A 152 3.84 -8.43 8.42
C GLU A 152 4.91 -8.23 9.50
N ARG A 153 5.90 -9.14 9.60
CA ARG A 153 6.99 -9.06 10.60
C ARG A 153 6.50 -8.73 12.02
N ASP A 154 5.55 -9.52 12.51
CA ASP A 154 4.88 -9.38 13.82
C ASP A 154 4.07 -8.10 14.03
N VAL A 155 4.03 -7.19 13.04
CA VAL A 155 3.10 -6.07 12.99
C VAL A 155 1.75 -6.54 12.45
N ILE A 156 0.68 -6.23 13.17
CA ILE A 156 -0.67 -6.46 12.68
C ILE A 156 -1.19 -5.19 12.02
N VAL A 157 -1.84 -5.38 10.87
CA VAL A 157 -2.60 -4.34 10.21
C VAL A 157 -4.08 -4.55 10.49
N TRP A 158 -4.68 -3.65 11.27
CA TRP A 158 -6.12 -3.61 11.51
C TRP A 158 -6.83 -2.61 10.61
N TYR A 159 -8.01 -2.98 10.15
CA TYR A 159 -9.02 -2.06 9.62
C TYR A 159 -9.98 -1.68 10.73
N ALA A 160 -10.36 -0.42 10.79
CA ALA A 160 -11.40 0.09 11.69
C ALA A 160 -12.14 1.26 11.04
N THR A 161 -13.27 1.66 11.62
CA THR A 161 -13.98 2.87 11.22
C THR A 161 -14.25 3.79 12.41
N LYS A 162 -14.53 5.06 12.13
CA LYS A 162 -15.06 6.03 13.10
C LYS A 162 -16.24 6.77 12.49
N ASP A 163 -17.01 7.43 13.36
CA ASP A 163 -18.14 8.28 13.00
C ASP A 163 -19.11 7.54 12.07
N GLU A 164 -19.58 6.38 12.54
CA GLU A 164 -20.55 5.52 11.84
C GLU A 164 -20.09 5.09 10.44
N GLY A 165 -18.80 4.80 10.28
CA GLY A 165 -18.23 4.38 8.99
C GLY A 165 -17.81 5.51 8.05
N SER A 166 -18.03 6.77 8.42
CA SER A 166 -17.66 7.92 7.57
C SER A 166 -16.15 8.16 7.51
N ILE A 167 -15.42 7.74 8.55
CA ILE A 167 -13.95 7.74 8.60
C ILE A 167 -13.46 6.29 8.57
N VAL A 168 -12.52 6.03 7.67
CA VAL A 168 -11.83 4.75 7.52
C VAL A 168 -10.45 4.87 8.14
N CYS A 169 -10.10 3.92 8.99
CA CYS A 169 -8.81 3.87 9.66
C CYS A 169 -8.07 2.57 9.36
N MET A 170 -6.77 2.69 9.15
CA MET A 170 -5.80 1.60 9.17
C MET A 170 -4.91 1.80 10.39
N VAL A 171 -4.78 0.77 11.21
CA VAL A 171 -3.95 0.81 12.43
C VAL A 171 -2.86 -0.24 12.29
N LEU A 172 -1.61 0.17 12.44
CA LEU A 172 -0.45 -0.74 12.50
C LEU A 172 -0.03 -0.85 13.96
N GLY A 173 0.38 -2.03 14.41
CA GLY A 173 0.95 -2.17 15.75
C GLY A 173 1.68 -3.49 15.97
N ASP A 174 2.70 -3.42 16.83
CA ASP A 174 3.65 -4.48 17.18
C ASP A 174 3.50 -4.93 18.65
N GLY A 175 2.47 -4.44 19.35
CA GLY A 175 2.23 -4.69 20.76
C GLY A 175 2.89 -3.70 21.72
N ALA A 176 4.01 -3.12 21.34
CA ALA A 176 4.66 -2.03 22.08
C ALA A 176 4.04 -0.67 21.74
N SER A 177 3.64 -0.49 20.48
CA SER A 177 3.12 0.75 19.94
C SER A 177 2.02 0.50 18.90
N THR A 178 1.17 1.50 18.70
CA THR A 178 0.13 1.49 17.67
C THR A 178 0.09 2.83 16.94
N VAL A 179 0.04 2.79 15.61
CA VAL A 179 0.02 3.95 14.72
C VAL A 179 -1.28 3.94 13.92
N PRO A 180 -2.30 4.73 14.33
CA PRO A 180 -3.52 4.88 13.56
C PRO A 180 -3.34 5.92 12.46
N SER A 181 -3.72 5.55 11.23
CA SER A 181 -3.91 6.46 10.10
C SER A 181 -5.39 6.44 9.73
N CYS A 182 -6.01 7.61 9.55
CA CYS A 182 -7.45 7.73 9.28
C CYS A 182 -7.71 8.75 8.18
N THR A 183 -8.72 8.50 7.36
CA THR A 183 -9.19 9.41 6.30
C THR A 183 -10.70 9.27 6.11
N SER A 184 -11.32 10.17 5.34
CA SER A 184 -12.73 10.01 4.97
C SER A 184 -12.93 8.78 4.08
N ARG A 185 -14.11 8.14 4.14
CA ARG A 185 -14.43 6.99 3.29
C ARG A 185 -14.32 7.32 1.79
N GLU A 186 -14.68 8.54 1.41
CA GLU A 186 -14.55 9.02 0.02
C GLU A 186 -13.09 9.05 -0.43
N GLN A 187 -12.19 9.60 0.39
CA GLN A 187 -10.76 9.64 0.09
C GLN A 187 -10.14 8.24 0.07
N ALA A 188 -10.54 7.36 1.00
CA ALA A 188 -10.09 5.96 1.00
C ALA A 188 -10.52 5.20 -0.28
N LEU A 189 -11.71 5.48 -0.81
CA LEU A 189 -12.18 4.91 -2.08
C LEU A 189 -11.43 5.49 -3.29
N ALA A 190 -11.08 6.77 -3.24
CA ALA A 190 -10.42 7.46 -4.35
C ALA A 190 -8.93 7.12 -4.48
N GLY A 191 -8.20 7.05 -3.36
CA GLY A 191 -6.73 6.92 -3.36
C GLY A 191 -6.16 5.91 -2.37
N GLY A 192 -7.01 5.24 -1.59
CA GLY A 192 -6.57 4.38 -0.51
C GLY A 192 -5.96 5.16 0.67
N LEU A 193 -5.32 4.41 1.58
CA LEU A 193 -4.68 4.93 2.78
C LEU A 193 -3.33 4.25 2.98
N ARG A 194 -2.28 5.02 3.21
CA ARG A 194 -0.94 4.53 3.50
C ARG A 194 -0.57 4.81 4.95
N SER A 195 0.17 3.90 5.57
CA SER A 195 0.80 4.10 6.87
C SER A 195 2.04 3.22 6.98
N SER A 196 3.01 3.64 7.80
CA SER A 196 4.12 2.79 8.21
C SER A 196 4.41 2.95 9.70
N ILE A 197 5.12 1.98 10.25
CA ILE A 197 5.61 1.94 11.62
C ILE A 197 7.06 1.44 11.59
N VAL A 198 7.90 2.02 12.44
CA VAL A 198 9.27 1.55 12.66
C VAL A 198 9.29 0.67 13.89
N VAL A 199 9.79 -0.56 13.74
CA VAL A 199 9.88 -1.56 14.81
C VAL A 199 11.35 -1.92 15.02
N ALA A 200 11.80 -1.89 16.27
CA ALA A 200 13.16 -2.31 16.61
C ALA A 200 13.24 -3.83 16.68
N ASP A 201 14.25 -4.42 16.04
CA ASP A 201 14.64 -5.81 16.23
C ASP A 201 15.40 -5.94 17.55
N GLY A 202 14.79 -6.58 18.54
CA GLY A 202 15.36 -6.68 19.89
C GLY A 202 16.68 -7.44 19.97
N GLU A 203 17.10 -8.15 18.92
CA GLU A 203 18.33 -8.94 18.90
C GLU A 203 19.51 -8.24 18.21
N ASP A 204 19.29 -7.46 17.15
CA ASP A 204 20.34 -7.04 16.21
C ASP A 204 20.49 -5.50 16.06
N ASP A 205 19.81 -4.68 16.87
CA ASP A 205 19.75 -3.19 16.75
C ASP A 205 19.37 -2.70 15.34
N LEU A 206 18.70 -3.58 14.58
CA LEU A 206 18.16 -3.28 13.26
C LEU A 206 16.76 -2.70 13.44
N GLU A 207 16.47 -1.61 12.75
CA GLU A 207 15.11 -1.09 12.67
C GLU A 207 14.45 -1.62 11.40
N TYR A 208 13.20 -2.03 11.49
CA TYR A 208 12.38 -2.35 10.34
C TYR A 208 11.33 -1.29 10.13
N GLU A 209 11.21 -0.78 8.90
CA GLU A 209 10.02 -0.07 8.49
C GLU A 209 9.02 -1.08 7.92
N VAL A 210 7.90 -1.26 8.63
CA VAL A 210 6.75 -2.02 8.14
C VAL A 210 5.71 -1.03 7.65
N GLY A 211 5.35 -1.12 6.38
CA GLY A 211 4.34 -0.28 5.76
C GLY A 211 3.17 -1.08 5.21
N ALA A 212 2.03 -0.42 5.12
CA ALA A 212 0.83 -0.97 4.53
C ALA A 212 0.11 0.08 3.68
N GLN A 213 -0.52 -0.40 2.62
CA GLN A 213 -1.42 0.34 1.77
C GLN A 213 -2.79 -0.35 1.78
N LEU A 214 -3.80 0.37 2.24
CA LEU A 214 -5.19 -0.07 2.27
C LEU A 214 -5.96 0.55 1.09
N TYR A 215 -6.71 -0.28 0.40
CA TYR A 215 -7.72 0.12 -0.57
C TYR A 215 -9.08 -0.42 -0.14
N LEU A 216 -10.15 0.23 -0.58
CA LEU A 216 -11.50 -0.31 -0.43
C LEU A 216 -11.96 -0.90 -1.77
N THR A 217 -12.55 -2.09 -1.72
CA THR A 217 -13.28 -2.67 -2.84
C THR A 217 -14.55 -1.85 -3.11
N ARG A 218 -15.22 -2.13 -4.23
CA ARG A 218 -16.52 -1.49 -4.55
C ARG A 218 -17.58 -1.74 -3.49
N ASP A 219 -17.53 -2.91 -2.85
CA ASP A 219 -18.46 -3.30 -1.78
C ASP A 219 -18.03 -2.71 -0.42
N GLY A 220 -16.87 -2.03 -0.37
CA GLY A 220 -16.38 -1.36 0.82
C GLY A 220 -15.54 -2.23 1.74
N ASP A 221 -15.11 -3.41 1.28
CA ASP A 221 -14.17 -4.26 1.99
C ASP A 221 -12.72 -3.76 1.82
N PRO A 222 -11.86 -3.83 2.84
CA PRO A 222 -10.46 -3.49 2.76
C PRO A 222 -9.68 -4.58 2.05
N ALA A 223 -8.86 -4.16 1.10
CA ALA A 223 -7.77 -4.92 0.52
C ALA A 223 -6.46 -4.25 0.93
N VAL A 224 -5.59 -4.98 1.62
CA VAL A 224 -4.33 -4.43 2.16
C VAL A 224 -3.15 -5.10 1.46
N VAL A 225 -2.19 -4.28 1.06
CA VAL A 225 -0.85 -4.71 0.63
C VAL A 225 0.14 -4.24 1.70
N SER A 226 0.83 -5.16 2.34
CA SER A 226 1.91 -4.86 3.31
C SER A 226 3.28 -5.06 2.68
N TYR A 227 4.28 -4.39 3.25
CA TYR A 227 5.69 -4.56 2.92
C TYR A 227 6.53 -4.30 4.18
N GLY A 228 7.69 -4.93 4.27
CA GLY A 228 8.64 -4.73 5.36
C GLY A 228 10.06 -4.62 4.83
N TYR A 229 10.76 -3.57 5.22
CA TYR A 229 12.16 -3.35 4.86
C TYR A 229 13.00 -3.09 6.11
N ILE A 230 14.29 -3.44 6.03
CA ILE A 230 15.27 -3.01 7.03
C ILE A 230 15.61 -1.55 6.76
N ALA A 231 15.34 -0.70 7.74
CA ALA A 231 15.85 0.65 7.84
C ALA A 231 17.17 0.58 8.64
N SER A 232 18.31 0.51 7.96
CA SER A 232 19.59 0.56 8.67
C SER A 232 19.95 2.01 8.99
N SER A 233 20.43 2.28 10.19
CA SER A 233 20.99 3.59 10.55
C SER A 233 22.26 3.94 9.75
N GLN A 234 22.91 2.95 9.13
CA GLN A 234 24.16 3.10 8.37
C GLN A 234 23.94 3.38 6.87
N THR A 235 22.73 3.14 6.35
CA THR A 235 22.42 3.29 4.92
C THR A 235 21.09 4.00 4.75
N SER A 236 20.97 4.96 3.82
CA SER A 236 19.66 5.55 3.51
C SER A 236 18.77 4.65 2.66
N ASN A 237 19.28 3.52 2.18
CA ASN A 237 18.53 2.56 1.39
C ASN A 237 17.88 1.49 2.27
N MET A 238 16.73 0.99 1.80
CA MET A 238 15.93 -0.04 2.43
C MET A 238 16.27 -1.40 1.84
N PHE A 239 16.51 -2.41 2.69
CA PHE A 239 16.86 -3.77 2.23
C PHE A 239 15.76 -4.78 2.53
N ALA A 240 15.59 -5.76 1.65
CA ALA A 240 14.53 -6.76 1.77
C ALA A 240 14.85 -7.82 2.83
N SER A 241 16.13 -8.13 3.07
CA SER A 241 16.57 -9.20 3.98
C SER A 241 17.77 -8.81 4.84
N ARG A 242 17.96 -9.50 5.98
CA ARG A 242 19.12 -9.31 6.87
C ARG A 242 20.44 -9.60 6.15
N GLU A 243 20.45 -10.60 5.29
CA GLU A 243 21.60 -10.93 4.44
C GLU A 243 21.98 -9.75 3.53
N GLN A 244 21.02 -9.11 2.89
CA GLN A 244 21.27 -7.92 2.07
C GLN A 244 21.79 -6.75 2.91
N ALA A 245 21.22 -6.51 4.08
CA ALA A 245 21.72 -5.47 4.98
C ALA A 245 23.17 -5.72 5.42
N ALA A 246 23.54 -6.98 5.69
CA ALA A 246 24.90 -7.36 6.02
C ALA A 246 25.86 -7.16 4.84
N VAL A 247 25.47 -7.52 3.62
CA VAL A 247 26.27 -7.26 2.41
C VAL A 247 26.43 -5.77 2.14
N ALA A 248 25.38 -4.96 2.35
CA ALA A 248 25.49 -3.52 2.21
C ALA A 248 26.47 -2.91 3.23
N ALA A 249 26.49 -3.41 4.47
CA ALA A 249 27.46 -3.02 5.47
C ALA A 249 28.88 -3.43 5.08
N SER A 250 29.10 -4.66 4.58
CA SER A 250 30.42 -5.10 4.13
C SER A 250 30.91 -4.29 2.92
N LEU A 251 30.03 -3.92 1.98
CA LEU A 251 30.37 -3.01 0.89
C LEU A 251 30.77 -1.62 1.43
N ALA A 252 30.08 -1.10 2.45
CA ALA A 252 30.45 0.16 3.07
C ALA A 252 31.83 0.12 3.74
N GLU A 253 32.18 -1.01 4.37
CA GLU A 253 33.52 -1.28 4.92
C GLU A 253 34.58 -1.45 3.83
N ALA A 254 34.21 -2.03 2.67
CA ALA A 254 35.07 -2.23 1.52
C ALA A 254 35.40 -0.95 0.72
N GLY A 255 34.87 0.21 1.14
CA GLY A 255 35.19 1.51 0.55
C GLY A 255 34.03 2.22 -0.13
N PHE A 256 32.83 1.64 -0.15
CA PHE A 256 31.64 2.31 -0.69
C PHE A 256 31.00 3.28 0.30
N ASP A 257 30.37 4.34 -0.21
CA ASP A 257 29.48 5.18 0.59
C ASP A 257 28.20 4.38 0.88
N GLY A 258 28.03 3.93 2.12
CA GLY A 258 26.88 3.12 2.56
C GLY A 258 25.52 3.79 2.28
N ARG A 259 25.48 5.12 2.16
CA ARG A 259 24.25 5.84 1.79
C ARG A 259 23.85 5.66 0.33
N SER A 260 24.79 5.28 -0.52
CA SER A 260 24.61 5.09 -1.95
C SER A 260 24.43 3.62 -2.35
N VAL A 261 24.72 2.67 -1.45
CA VAL A 261 24.66 1.23 -1.74
C VAL A 261 23.22 0.76 -1.84
N ALA A 262 22.82 0.27 -3.02
CA ALA A 262 21.47 -0.21 -3.31
C ALA A 262 21.49 -1.46 -4.20
N VAL A 263 20.48 -2.31 -4.06
CA VAL A 263 20.25 -3.43 -5.00
C VAL A 263 19.51 -2.90 -6.23
N VAL A 264 20.05 -3.15 -7.43
CA VAL A 264 19.45 -2.71 -8.71
C VAL A 264 18.74 -3.83 -9.47
N GLY A 265 18.95 -5.07 -9.06
CA GLY A 265 18.30 -6.23 -9.66
C GLY A 265 18.85 -7.54 -9.13
N TYR A 266 18.36 -8.64 -9.69
CA TYR A 266 18.80 -9.99 -9.33
C TYR A 266 19.04 -10.80 -10.61
N ASP A 267 20.05 -11.66 -10.57
CA ASP A 267 20.30 -12.69 -11.57
C ASP A 267 20.24 -14.07 -10.91
N ASP A 268 19.21 -14.86 -11.25
CA ASP A 268 18.96 -16.18 -10.65
C ASP A 268 19.01 -16.19 -9.10
N GLY A 269 18.54 -15.09 -8.48
CA GLY A 269 18.51 -14.89 -7.03
C GLY A 269 19.74 -14.19 -6.46
N VAL A 270 20.79 -13.99 -7.24
CA VAL A 270 22.00 -13.26 -6.80
C VAL A 270 21.80 -11.76 -6.98
N PRO A 271 21.98 -10.93 -5.94
CA PRO A 271 21.76 -9.50 -6.03
C PRO A 271 22.87 -8.81 -6.84
N LEU A 272 22.48 -7.82 -7.64
CA LEU A 272 23.38 -6.85 -8.24
C LEU A 272 23.25 -5.52 -7.52
N TRP A 273 24.39 -4.93 -7.19
CA TRP A 273 24.48 -3.73 -6.37
C TRP A 273 25.05 -2.56 -7.14
N VAL A 274 24.59 -1.36 -6.81
CA VAL A 274 25.30 -0.13 -7.17
C VAL A 274 25.71 0.62 -5.91
N GLY A 275 26.81 1.34 -5.99
CA GLY A 275 27.30 2.22 -4.93
C GLY A 275 28.32 3.20 -5.47
N LEU A 276 28.55 4.29 -4.74
CA LEU A 276 29.62 5.24 -4.98
C LEU A 276 30.85 4.83 -4.18
N ASP A 277 31.99 4.71 -4.85
CA ASP A 277 33.28 4.55 -4.19
C ASP A 277 33.63 5.83 -3.41
N LYS A 278 34.02 5.71 -2.12
CA LYS A 278 34.27 6.87 -1.25
C LYS A 278 35.45 7.71 -1.73
N GLU A 279 36.50 7.08 -2.22
CA GLU A 279 37.74 7.79 -2.59
C GLU A 279 37.61 8.51 -3.92
N THR A 280 37.06 7.83 -4.91
CA THR A 280 37.00 8.30 -6.29
C THR A 280 35.66 8.95 -6.63
N GLN A 281 34.62 8.78 -5.80
CA GLN A 281 33.25 9.23 -6.04
C GLN A 281 32.64 8.66 -7.34
N ARG A 282 33.21 7.56 -7.86
CA ARG A 282 32.73 6.88 -9.06
C ARG A 282 31.63 5.91 -8.67
N ARG A 283 30.55 5.84 -9.46
CA ARG A 283 29.57 4.77 -9.30
C ARG A 283 30.16 3.46 -9.78
N CYS A 284 29.92 2.39 -9.05
CA CYS A 284 30.27 1.04 -9.46
C CYS A 284 29.06 0.13 -9.45
N LEU A 285 29.07 -0.86 -10.34
CA LEU A 285 28.15 -1.99 -10.39
C LEU A 285 28.93 -3.19 -9.85
N VAL A 286 28.38 -3.85 -8.84
CA VAL A 286 28.99 -4.98 -8.13
C VAL A 286 28.07 -6.19 -8.24
N TYR A 287 28.63 -7.33 -8.65
CA TYR A 287 27.91 -8.59 -8.64
C TYR A 287 28.04 -9.26 -7.26
N ASP A 288 26.92 -9.73 -6.69
CA ASP A 288 26.79 -10.43 -5.40
C ASP A 288 27.16 -9.56 -4.18
N GLY A 289 28.36 -8.98 -4.15
CA GLY A 289 28.83 -8.08 -3.09
C GLY A 289 29.18 -8.78 -1.77
N SER A 290 28.82 -10.06 -1.61
CA SER A 290 29.11 -10.85 -0.39
C SER A 290 30.55 -11.35 -0.29
N GLN A 291 31.30 -11.33 -1.39
CA GLN A 291 32.67 -11.86 -1.46
C GLN A 291 33.71 -10.80 -1.03
N PRO A 292 34.83 -11.19 -0.41
CA PRO A 292 35.91 -10.26 -0.07
C PRO A 292 36.58 -9.60 -1.29
N GLU A 293 36.69 -10.35 -2.39
CA GLU A 293 37.16 -9.83 -3.67
C GLU A 293 35.94 -9.49 -4.53
N LEU A 294 35.65 -8.20 -4.63
CA LEU A 294 34.46 -7.71 -5.31
C LEU A 294 34.64 -7.77 -6.83
N GLU A 295 33.75 -8.51 -7.48
CA GLU A 295 33.63 -8.49 -8.93
C GLU A 295 32.78 -7.29 -9.35
N MET A 296 33.44 -6.26 -9.87
CA MET A 296 32.81 -4.97 -10.10
C MET A 296 33.40 -4.19 -11.26
N VAL A 297 32.62 -3.23 -11.76
CA VAL A 297 33.04 -2.22 -12.73
C VAL A 297 32.64 -0.83 -12.23
N CYS A 298 33.52 0.16 -12.36
CA CYS A 298 33.26 1.54 -11.95
C CYS A 298 33.26 2.48 -13.17
N GLN A 299 32.41 3.51 -13.13
CA GLN A 299 32.27 4.56 -14.16
C GLN A 299 33.64 5.12 -14.56
N ASP A 300 33.98 5.25 -15.83
CA ASP A 300 35.32 5.69 -16.21
C ASP A 300 35.54 7.20 -15.87
N PRO A 301 36.67 7.56 -15.21
CA PRO A 301 36.94 8.92 -14.72
C PRO A 301 37.04 9.99 -15.82
N TRP A 302 37.15 9.60 -17.09
CA TRP A 302 37.29 10.51 -18.22
C TRP A 302 35.97 10.89 -18.90
N PHE A 303 34.84 10.30 -18.50
CA PHE A 303 33.54 10.65 -19.06
C PHE A 303 33.00 11.91 -18.40
N THR A 304 32.51 12.84 -19.22
CA THR A 304 31.91 14.09 -18.77
C THR A 304 30.41 13.90 -18.59
N THR A 305 29.85 14.59 -17.61
CA THR A 305 28.42 14.62 -17.29
C THR A 305 27.61 14.98 -18.55
N GLY A 306 26.94 14.01 -19.17
CA GLY A 306 26.10 14.25 -20.35
C GLY A 306 25.86 13.07 -21.30
N ASP A 307 26.75 12.08 -21.33
CA ASP A 307 26.55 10.86 -22.13
C ASP A 307 25.81 9.80 -21.30
N ASP A 308 24.92 9.03 -21.94
CA ASP A 308 24.14 7.95 -21.31
C ASP A 308 25.10 6.96 -20.63
N GLU A 309 25.18 7.04 -19.30
CA GLU A 309 26.21 6.38 -18.52
C GLU A 309 25.77 4.95 -18.20
N SER A 310 26.30 3.99 -18.96
CA SER A 310 26.09 2.56 -18.73
C SER A 310 27.29 1.93 -18.03
N LEU A 311 27.07 1.30 -16.88
CA LEU A 311 28.03 0.41 -16.21
C LEU A 311 27.87 -0.99 -16.79
N VAL A 312 28.94 -1.54 -17.36
CA VAL A 312 28.92 -2.83 -18.04
C VAL A 312 29.86 -3.80 -17.34
N LEU A 313 29.30 -4.83 -16.70
CA LEU A 313 30.03 -5.92 -16.08
C LEU A 313 29.79 -7.20 -16.88
N GLU A 314 30.87 -7.82 -17.37
CA GLU A 314 30.81 -9.09 -18.09
C GLU A 314 31.39 -10.19 -17.22
N ARG A 315 30.65 -11.29 -17.07
CA ARG A 315 31.03 -12.45 -16.26
C ARG A 315 30.95 -13.71 -17.09
N VAL A 316 31.87 -14.64 -16.86
CA VAL A 316 31.77 -16.00 -17.40
C VAL A 316 31.37 -16.91 -16.25
N GLY A 317 30.18 -17.51 -16.35
CA GLY A 317 29.70 -18.47 -15.38
C GLY A 317 30.51 -19.77 -15.39
N ASP A 318 30.33 -20.59 -14.36
CA ASP A 318 31.01 -21.90 -14.23
C ASP A 318 30.65 -22.87 -15.37
N ASP A 319 29.48 -22.66 -16.00
CA ASP A 319 28.99 -23.39 -17.17
C ASP A 319 29.57 -22.87 -18.49
N GLY A 320 30.42 -21.85 -18.45
CA GLY A 320 31.00 -21.18 -19.61
C GLY A 320 30.05 -20.20 -20.30
N THR A 321 28.87 -19.95 -19.76
CA THR A 321 27.94 -18.94 -20.28
C THR A 321 28.48 -17.55 -19.98
N MET A 322 28.53 -16.67 -20.98
CA MET A 322 28.87 -15.27 -20.76
C MET A 322 27.59 -14.50 -20.41
N THR A 323 27.59 -13.84 -19.27
CA THR A 323 26.51 -12.93 -18.85
C THR A 323 27.03 -11.51 -18.80
N ARG A 324 26.37 -10.62 -19.54
CA ARG A 324 26.59 -9.18 -19.53
C ARG A 324 25.51 -8.50 -18.71
N TYR A 325 25.94 -7.77 -17.68
CA TYR A 325 25.11 -6.91 -16.84
C TYR A 325 25.37 -5.46 -17.22
N GLU A 326 24.33 -4.78 -17.67
CA GLU A 326 24.40 -3.38 -18.10
C GLU A 326 23.42 -2.54 -17.31
N TYR A 327 23.95 -1.72 -16.40
CA TYR A 327 23.18 -0.78 -15.60
C TYR A 327 23.26 0.61 -16.21
N THR A 328 22.13 1.16 -16.62
CA THR A 328 22.05 2.52 -17.18
C THR A 328 21.33 3.45 -16.22
N SER A 329 21.91 4.61 -15.95
CA SER A 329 21.26 5.70 -15.21
C SER A 329 21.22 6.96 -16.05
N ALA A 330 20.10 7.20 -16.75
CA ALA A 330 19.92 8.36 -17.63
C ALA A 330 18.59 9.05 -17.35
N TYR A 331 18.59 10.39 -17.27
CA TYR A 331 17.40 11.26 -17.27
C TYR A 331 16.19 10.72 -16.47
N ALA A 332 16.41 10.37 -15.20
CA ALA A 332 15.42 9.88 -14.24
C ALA A 332 14.89 8.44 -14.46
N GLN A 333 15.51 7.67 -15.35
CA GLN A 333 15.27 6.24 -15.48
C GLN A 333 16.55 5.45 -15.18
N GLU A 334 16.39 4.48 -14.28
CA GLU A 334 17.42 3.52 -13.91
C GLU A 334 16.91 2.13 -14.28
N TYR A 335 17.69 1.37 -15.04
CA TYR A 335 17.34 0.00 -15.36
C TYR A 335 18.59 -0.86 -15.53
N LEU A 336 18.43 -2.14 -15.18
CA LEU A 336 19.43 -3.18 -15.35
C LEU A 336 19.01 -4.07 -16.53
N THR A 337 19.90 -4.24 -17.50
CA THR A 337 19.75 -5.19 -18.61
C THR A 337 20.70 -6.36 -18.38
N ILE A 338 20.18 -7.60 -18.45
CA ILE A 338 20.97 -8.82 -18.32
C ILE A 338 20.90 -9.59 -19.64
N THR A 339 22.04 -9.75 -20.30
CA THR A 339 22.15 -10.49 -21.57
C THR A 339 23.00 -11.73 -21.35
N ARG A 340 22.46 -12.90 -21.69
CA ARG A 340 23.20 -14.18 -21.65
C ARG A 340 23.54 -14.61 -23.06
N GLU A 341 24.83 -14.73 -23.35
CA GLU A 341 25.32 -15.36 -24.58
C GLU A 341 25.71 -16.80 -24.26
N GLY A 342 24.88 -17.73 -24.70
CA GLY A 342 25.16 -19.15 -24.54
C GLY A 342 26.35 -19.56 -25.42
N ALA A 343 27.19 -20.45 -24.90
CA ALA A 343 28.02 -21.31 -25.73
C ALA A 343 27.07 -22.09 -26.65
N GLY A 344 26.97 -21.65 -27.91
CA GLY A 344 26.14 -22.32 -28.90
C GLY A 344 26.65 -23.73 -29.18
N ARG A 345 26.07 -24.72 -28.49
CA ARG A 345 26.22 -26.18 -28.67
C ARG A 345 27.60 -26.80 -28.47
#